data_AF-A0A6V7IVK1-F1
#
_entry.id   AF-A0A6V7IVK1-F1
#
_cell.length_a   1.000
_cell.length_b   1.000
_cell.length_c   1.000
_cell.angle_alpha   90.00
_cell.angle_beta   90.00
_cell.angle_gamma   90.00
#
_symmetry.space_group_name_H-M   'P 1'
#
loop_
_entity.id
_entity.type
_entity.pdbx_description
1 polymer ?
#
loop_
_entity_poly.entity_id
_entity_poly.type
_entity_poly.pdbx_seq_one_letter_code
_entity_poly.pdbx_strand_id
1 'polypeptide(L)'
;LFTAQCYIALGKHLNAPVVGFVASKFHDWLYKPFANPFNSAYQPSLFAGFTQRMTFKERLLNTFMINFIGSQFDYHLAKQVPLVEKYFNRKISSIDELYNDVSLVLVNEHFSINEIKPATPDIIDVGGLHVNDKDQKLSP
;
A
#
# COMPACT_ATOMS: atom_id res chain seq x y z
N LEU A 1 -7.17 -0.71 -0.68
CA LEU A 1 -6.40 0.56 -0.60
C LEU A 1 -5.97 0.98 -2.00
N PHE A 2 -6.82 1.70 -2.74
CA PHE A 2 -6.49 2.18 -4.08
C PHE A 2 -7.03 3.60 -4.27
N THR A 3 -6.18 4.60 -3.99
CA THR A 3 -6.47 6.05 -4.14
C THR A 3 -7.69 6.62 -3.39
N ALA A 4 -8.35 5.84 -2.53
CA ALA A 4 -9.52 6.26 -1.75
C ALA A 4 -9.30 6.08 -0.24
N GLN A 5 -8.24 6.71 0.28
CA GLN A 5 -7.78 6.62 1.66
C GLN A 5 -8.77 7.21 2.66
N CYS A 6 -9.58 8.19 2.25
CA CYS A 6 -10.64 8.76 3.09
C CYS A 6 -11.61 7.72 3.67
N TYR A 7 -11.81 6.58 3.00
CA TYR A 7 -12.66 5.51 3.54
C TYR A 7 -12.10 4.84 4.79
N ILE A 8 -10.79 4.97 5.08
CA ILE A 8 -10.20 4.46 6.32
C ILE A 8 -10.85 5.16 7.54
N ALA A 9 -11.32 6.40 7.38
CA ALA A 9 -12.03 7.12 8.45
C ALA A 9 -13.32 6.42 8.90
N LEU A 10 -13.91 5.53 8.07
CA LEU A 10 -15.06 4.72 8.46
C LEU A 10 -14.75 3.81 9.65
N GLY A 11 -13.51 3.33 9.79
CA GLY A 11 -13.13 2.46 10.92
C GLY A 11 -13.43 3.09 12.26
N LYS A 12 -12.86 4.28 12.50
CA LYS A 12 -13.15 5.05 13.73
C LYS A 12 -14.60 5.49 13.81
N HIS A 13 -15.22 5.89 12.71
CA HIS A 13 -16.62 6.33 12.71
C HIS A 13 -17.59 5.20 13.10
N LEU A 14 -17.33 3.97 12.67
CA LEU A 14 -18.14 2.78 12.95
C LEU A 14 -17.64 2.00 14.17
N ASN A 15 -16.58 2.46 14.83
CA ASN A 15 -15.89 1.74 15.91
C ASN A 15 -15.55 0.29 15.54
N ALA A 16 -15.02 0.10 14.32
CA ALA A 16 -14.69 -1.20 13.74
C ALA A 16 -13.21 -1.25 13.30
N PRO A 17 -12.53 -2.40 13.43
CA PRO A 17 -11.17 -2.56 12.95
C PRO A 17 -11.12 -2.45 11.43
N VAL A 18 -10.08 -1.78 10.90
CA VAL A 18 -9.87 -1.63 9.46
C VAL A 18 -8.77 -2.58 9.02
N VAL A 19 -9.10 -3.47 8.10
CA VAL A 19 -8.14 -4.30 7.39
C VAL A 19 -8.01 -3.79 5.96
N GLY A 20 -6.80 -3.43 5.57
CA GLY A 20 -6.49 -3.04 4.21
C GLY A 20 -6.38 -4.25 3.30
N PHE A 21 -6.78 -4.10 2.05
CA PHE A 21 -6.54 -5.10 1.00
C PHE A 21 -5.90 -4.43 -0.22
N VAL A 22 -4.88 -5.08 -0.79
CA VAL A 22 -4.22 -4.72 -2.04
C VAL A 22 -4.26 -5.94 -2.96
N ALA A 23 -4.97 -5.81 -4.09
CA ALA A 23 -5.20 -6.92 -5.02
C ALA A 23 -3.99 -7.23 -5.93
N SER A 24 -2.95 -6.40 -5.88
CA SER A 24 -1.73 -6.47 -6.68
C SER A 24 -0.49 -6.54 -5.79
N LYS A 25 0.70 -6.37 -6.38
CA LYS A 25 1.91 -6.04 -5.62
C LYS A 25 1.69 -4.80 -4.75
N PHE A 26 2.36 -4.74 -3.61
CA PHE A 26 2.29 -3.59 -2.72
C PHE A 26 2.80 -2.31 -3.39
N HIS A 27 1.98 -1.27 -3.39
CA HIS A 27 2.24 -0.03 -4.11
C HIS A 27 3.35 0.82 -3.46
N ASP A 28 4.18 1.47 -4.28
CA ASP A 28 5.34 2.28 -3.84
C ASP A 28 4.99 3.36 -2.80
N TRP A 29 3.85 4.03 -2.94
CA TRP A 29 3.41 5.09 -2.01
C TRP A 29 2.86 4.57 -0.68
N LEU A 30 2.61 3.26 -0.56
CA LEU A 30 2.13 2.64 0.69
C LEU A 30 3.27 2.23 1.62
N TYR A 31 4.53 2.27 1.20
CA TYR A 31 5.65 1.89 2.07
C TYR A 31 5.82 2.87 3.24
N LYS A 32 5.81 4.17 2.97
CA LYS A 32 6.02 5.21 4.00
C LYS A 32 4.96 5.18 5.11
N PRO A 33 3.63 5.12 4.82
CA PRO A 33 2.62 5.10 5.87
C PRO A 33 2.66 3.86 6.78
N PHE A 34 3.16 2.73 6.28
CA PHE A 34 3.31 1.49 7.06
C PHE A 34 4.72 1.31 7.64
N ALA A 35 5.53 2.39 7.64
CA ALA A 35 6.92 2.38 8.08
C ALA A 35 7.78 1.26 7.45
N ASN A 36 7.39 0.80 6.25
CA ASN A 36 8.07 -0.28 5.58
C ASN A 36 9.26 0.28 4.78
N PRO A 37 10.50 -0.20 4.98
CA PRO A 37 11.65 0.31 4.26
C PRO A 37 11.52 0.04 2.75
N PHE A 38 11.75 1.08 1.94
CA PHE A 38 11.73 1.02 0.48
C PHE A 38 13.01 1.62 -0.08
N ASN A 39 13.80 0.81 -0.80
CA ASN A 39 15.10 1.25 -1.31
C ASN A 39 15.15 1.14 -2.84
N SER A 40 15.17 2.30 -3.50
CA SER A 40 15.18 2.41 -4.96
C SER A 40 16.42 1.81 -5.64
N ALA A 41 17.47 1.47 -4.89
CA ALA A 41 18.67 0.85 -5.44
C ALA A 41 18.46 -0.63 -5.82
N TYR A 42 17.57 -1.35 -5.16
CA TYR A 42 17.31 -2.77 -5.46
C TYR A 42 15.82 -3.11 -5.59
N GLN A 43 14.94 -2.22 -5.12
CA GLN A 43 13.51 -2.41 -5.23
C GLN A 43 12.96 -1.58 -6.39
N PRO A 44 12.49 -2.23 -7.47
CA PRO A 44 11.90 -1.53 -8.60
C PRO A 44 10.54 -0.96 -8.22
N SER A 45 10.22 0.22 -8.75
CA SER A 45 8.86 0.76 -8.75
C SER A 45 7.92 -0.20 -9.46
N LEU A 46 6.69 -0.30 -8.96
CA LEU A 46 5.61 -1.04 -9.62
C LEU A 46 5.45 -0.67 -11.11
N PHE A 47 5.76 0.57 -11.48
CA PHE A 47 5.58 1.09 -12.84
C PHE A 47 6.86 1.13 -13.68
N ALA A 48 8.01 0.75 -13.12
CA ALA A 48 9.29 0.84 -13.82
C ALA A 48 9.52 -0.32 -14.81
N GLY A 49 8.87 -1.46 -14.60
CA GLY A 49 9.10 -2.68 -15.40
C GLY A 49 10.51 -3.29 -15.23
N PHE A 50 11.26 -2.86 -14.22
CA PHE A 50 12.58 -3.40 -13.90
C PHE A 50 12.48 -4.59 -12.93
N THR A 51 13.56 -5.38 -12.85
CA THR A 51 13.74 -6.43 -11.83
C THR A 51 14.61 -5.92 -10.69
N GLN A 52 14.85 -6.72 -9.63
CA GLN A 52 15.84 -6.34 -8.60
C GLN A 52 17.28 -6.23 -9.13
N ARG A 53 17.56 -6.82 -10.29
CA ARG A 53 18.87 -6.73 -10.96
C ARG A 53 18.85 -5.54 -11.92
N MET A 54 19.08 -4.34 -11.37
CA MET A 54 19.19 -3.10 -12.12
C MET A 54 20.65 -2.71 -12.36
N THR A 55 20.94 -2.13 -13.51
CA THR A 55 22.14 -1.33 -13.79
C THR A 55 22.08 0.01 -13.05
N PHE A 56 23.19 0.75 -13.03
CA PHE A 56 23.20 2.10 -12.44
C PHE A 56 22.17 3.04 -13.09
N LYS A 57 22.05 3.00 -14.42
CA LYS A 57 21.09 3.83 -15.16
C LYS A 57 19.65 3.48 -14.79
N GLU A 58 19.32 2.20 -14.70
CA GLU A 58 17.99 1.74 -14.29
C GLU A 58 17.69 2.14 -12.85
N ARG A 59 18.64 2.00 -11.90
CA ARG A 59 18.47 2.49 -10.52
C ARG A 59 18.20 3.99 -10.46
N LEU A 60 18.88 4.78 -11.28
CA LEU A 60 18.67 6.22 -11.34
C LEU A 60 17.26 6.55 -11.85
N LEU A 61 16.84 5.94 -12.96
CA LEU A 61 15.49 6.10 -13.51
C LEU A 61 14.41 5.62 -12.53
N ASN A 62 14.64 4.49 -11.87
CA ASN A 62 13.78 3.94 -10.84
C ASN A 62 13.59 4.92 -9.68
N THR A 63 14.68 5.51 -9.19
CA THR A 63 14.64 6.52 -8.13
C THR A 63 13.82 7.73 -8.55
N PHE A 64 13.99 8.24 -9.78
CA PHE A 64 13.16 9.32 -10.30
C PHE A 64 11.68 8.95 -10.38
N MET A 65 11.36 7.75 -10.89
CA MET A 65 9.98 7.27 -11.00
C MET A 65 9.30 7.16 -9.64
N ILE A 66 9.96 6.55 -8.66
CA ILE A 66 9.44 6.39 -7.29
C ILE A 66 9.08 7.75 -6.68
N ASN A 67 10.00 8.71 -6.76
CA ASN A 67 9.79 10.04 -6.16
C ASN A 67 8.72 10.84 -6.92
N PHE A 68 8.68 10.73 -8.25
CA PHE A 68 7.68 11.37 -9.08
C PHE A 68 6.29 10.83 -8.75
N ILE A 69 6.12 9.51 -8.76
CA ILE A 69 4.85 8.84 -8.45
C ILE A 69 4.42 9.14 -7.01
N GLY A 70 5.32 8.98 -6.04
CA GLY A 70 5.05 9.31 -4.63
C GLY A 70 4.53 10.74 -4.48
N SER A 71 5.21 11.72 -5.08
CA SER A 71 4.79 13.13 -5.05
C SER A 71 3.41 13.36 -5.70
N GLN A 72 3.11 12.68 -6.81
CA GLN A 72 1.78 12.77 -7.44
C GLN A 72 0.69 12.23 -6.51
N PHE A 73 0.92 11.06 -5.91
CA PHE A 73 -0.02 10.48 -4.96
C PHE A 73 -0.21 11.39 -3.74
N ASP A 74 0.86 11.88 -3.12
CA ASP A 74 0.78 12.81 -1.99
C ASP A 74 -0.07 14.05 -2.34
N TYR A 75 0.15 14.65 -3.52
CA TYR A 75 -0.61 15.79 -4.01
C TYR A 75 -2.11 15.48 -4.20
N HIS A 76 -2.44 14.34 -4.81
CA HIS A 76 -3.83 13.96 -5.07
C HIS A 76 -4.55 13.54 -3.80
N LEU A 77 -3.88 12.83 -2.89
CA LEU A 77 -4.46 12.34 -1.64
C LEU A 77 -4.66 13.45 -0.61
N ALA A 78 -3.82 14.49 -0.62
CA ALA A 78 -4.02 15.68 0.22
C ALA A 78 -5.41 16.33 0.00
N LYS A 79 -5.97 16.22 -1.21
CA LYS A 79 -7.32 16.74 -1.54
C LYS A 79 -8.44 16.00 -0.80
N GLN A 80 -8.16 14.85 -0.19
CA GLN A 80 -9.13 14.08 0.59
C GLN A 80 -9.25 14.56 2.04
N VAL A 81 -8.28 15.32 2.57
CA VAL A 81 -8.30 15.82 3.95
C VAL A 81 -9.59 16.61 4.25
N PRO A 82 -10.01 17.60 3.44
CA PRO A 82 -11.24 18.34 3.70
C PRO A 82 -12.50 17.47 3.64
N LEU A 83 -12.48 16.38 2.84
CA LEU A 83 -13.60 15.43 2.78
C LEU A 83 -13.71 14.65 4.09
N VAL A 84 -12.58 14.24 4.66
CA VAL A 84 -12.55 13.52 5.93
C VAL A 84 -13.09 14.41 7.05
N GLU A 85 -12.62 15.65 7.12
CA GLU A 85 -13.09 16.63 8.10
C GLU A 85 -14.60 16.88 7.96
N LYS A 86 -15.09 17.07 6.73
CA LYS A 86 -16.49 17.36 6.43
C LYS A 86 -17.44 16.20 6.79
N TYR A 87 -17.10 14.96 6.44
CA TYR A 87 -18.02 13.83 6.57
C TYR A 87 -17.86 13.04 7.86
N PHE A 88 -16.69 13.07 8.49
CA PHE A 88 -16.40 12.27 9.69
C PHE A 88 -16.14 13.11 10.94
N ASN A 89 -16.19 14.45 10.85
CA ASN A 89 -15.89 15.37 11.96
C ASN A 89 -14.53 15.09 12.63
N ARG A 90 -13.57 14.59 11.86
CA ARG A 90 -12.23 14.24 12.34
C ARG A 90 -11.20 15.15 11.69
N LYS A 91 -10.56 15.97 12.51
CA LYS A 91 -9.44 16.81 12.11
C LYS A 91 -8.19 15.95 11.93
N ILE A 92 -7.59 16.00 10.75
CA ILE A 92 -6.34 15.28 10.43
C ILE A 92 -5.35 16.24 9.80
N SER A 93 -4.07 16.06 10.09
CA SER A 93 -2.99 16.90 9.54
C SER A 93 -2.54 16.47 8.14
N SER A 94 -2.63 15.17 7.88
CA SER A 94 -2.33 14.53 6.60
C SER A 94 -3.28 13.36 6.39
N ILE A 95 -3.52 13.00 5.13
CA ILE A 95 -4.23 11.76 4.80
C ILE A 95 -3.50 10.52 5.35
N ASP A 96 -2.18 10.61 5.53
CA ASP A 96 -1.36 9.52 6.05
C ASP A 96 -1.71 9.16 7.50
N GLU A 97 -2.28 10.10 8.25
CA GLU A 97 -2.69 9.88 9.65
C GLU A 97 -3.78 8.80 9.76
N LEU A 98 -4.55 8.57 8.70
CA LEU A 98 -5.58 7.54 8.68
C LEU A 98 -4.99 6.13 8.71
N TYR A 99 -3.77 5.91 8.19
CA TYR A 99 -3.16 4.57 8.19
C TYR A 99 -2.85 4.07 9.59
N ASN A 100 -2.74 4.95 10.59
CA ASN A 100 -2.59 4.56 12.00
C ASN A 100 -3.81 3.79 12.55
N ASP A 101 -4.96 3.87 11.87
CA ASP A 101 -6.17 3.11 12.25
C ASP A 101 -6.30 1.78 11.50
N VAL A 102 -5.38 1.48 10.59
CA VAL A 102 -5.35 0.22 9.85
C VAL A 102 -4.60 -0.81 10.68
N SER A 103 -5.26 -1.92 11.00
CA SER A 103 -4.66 -2.97 11.85
C SER A 103 -3.65 -3.83 11.09
N LEU A 104 -3.94 -4.13 9.82
CA LEU A 104 -3.03 -4.83 8.92
C LEU A 104 -3.46 -4.60 7.46
N VAL A 105 -2.57 -4.91 6.52
CA VAL A 105 -2.83 -4.93 5.08
C VAL A 105 -2.56 -6.31 4.53
N LEU A 106 -3.58 -6.89 3.93
CA LEU A 106 -3.51 -8.10 3.13
C LEU A 106 -3.08 -7.74 1.70
N VAL A 107 -1.97 -8.31 1.24
CA VAL A 107 -1.44 -8.05 -0.11
C VAL A 107 -1.49 -9.33 -0.94
N ASN A 108 -2.13 -9.29 -2.10
CA ASN A 108 -2.16 -10.40 -3.05
C ASN A 108 -0.84 -10.47 -3.82
N GLU A 109 0.23 -10.75 -3.08
CA GLU A 109 1.57 -10.95 -3.60
C GLU A 109 2.22 -12.14 -2.89
N HIS A 110 3.21 -12.76 -3.52
CA HIS A 110 3.99 -13.83 -2.93
C HIS A 110 5.44 -13.75 -3.41
N PHE A 111 6.41 -13.97 -2.52
CA PHE A 111 7.84 -13.85 -2.79
C PHE A 111 8.37 -14.79 -3.89
N SER A 112 7.62 -15.85 -4.25
CA SER A 112 8.02 -16.77 -5.34
C SER A 112 7.74 -16.20 -6.73
N ILE A 113 6.79 -15.26 -6.84
CA ILE A 113 6.39 -14.61 -8.10
C ILE A 113 6.96 -13.19 -8.15
N ASN A 114 7.10 -12.56 -6.98
CA ASN A 114 7.56 -11.19 -6.82
C ASN A 114 8.97 -11.13 -6.24
N GLU A 115 9.45 -9.91 -6.07
CA GLU A 115 10.76 -9.61 -5.52
C GLU A 115 10.81 -9.89 -4.01
N ILE A 116 11.97 -10.36 -3.52
CA ILE A 116 12.21 -10.49 -2.08
C ILE A 116 12.41 -9.09 -1.52
N LYS A 117 11.59 -8.70 -0.55
CA LYS A 117 11.65 -7.37 0.07
C LYS A 117 11.38 -7.48 1.57
N PRO A 118 11.88 -6.53 2.37
CA PRO A 118 11.44 -6.39 3.74
C PRO A 118 9.95 -6.01 3.79
N ALA A 119 9.25 -6.61 4.74
CA ALA A 119 7.86 -6.28 5.07
C ALA A 119 7.76 -6.14 6.60
N THR A 120 7.04 -5.12 7.06
CA THR A 120 6.66 -4.99 8.46
C THR A 120 5.61 -6.04 8.81
N PRO A 121 5.45 -6.42 10.10
CA PRO A 121 4.46 -7.41 10.52
C PRO A 121 3.02 -7.08 10.12
N ASP A 122 2.73 -5.80 9.88
CA ASP A 122 1.40 -5.30 9.55
C ASP A 122 1.06 -5.53 8.07
N ILE A 123 2.03 -5.93 7.25
CA ILE A 123 1.86 -6.25 5.83
C ILE A 123 1.94 -7.77 5.68
N ILE A 124 0.82 -8.39 5.32
CA ILE A 124 0.69 -9.85 5.21
C ILE A 124 0.47 -10.24 3.75
N ASP A 125 1.44 -10.99 3.21
CA ASP A 125 1.38 -11.58 1.88
C ASP A 125 0.38 -12.75 1.86
N VAL A 126 -0.64 -12.62 1.01
CA VAL A 126 -1.75 -13.57 0.83
C VAL A 126 -2.00 -13.82 -0.66
N GLY A 127 -0.94 -14.15 -1.38
CA GLY A 127 -0.98 -14.46 -2.80
C GLY A 127 -1.99 -15.58 -3.12
N GLY A 128 -2.86 -15.33 -4.09
CA GLY A 128 -3.80 -16.34 -4.58
C GLY A 128 -5.14 -16.39 -3.84
N LEU A 129 -5.46 -15.42 -2.97
CA LEU A 129 -6.78 -15.37 -2.29
C LEU A 129 -8.00 -15.39 -3.21
N HIS A 130 -7.82 -14.96 -4.47
CA HIS A 130 -8.88 -14.97 -5.49
C HIS A 130 -9.02 -16.33 -6.20
N VAL A 131 -8.06 -17.24 -6.02
CA VAL A 131 -8.08 -18.58 -6.61
C VAL A 131 -8.99 -19.45 -5.75
N ASN A 132 -10.12 -19.85 -6.33
CA ASN A 132 -11.04 -20.78 -5.69
C ASN A 132 -10.67 -22.21 -6.11
N ASP A 133 -10.13 -22.98 -5.17
CA ASP A 133 -10.02 -24.42 -5.35
C ASP A 133 -11.34 -25.05 -4.88
N LYS A 134 -12.02 -25.75 -5.80
CA LYS A 134 -13.34 -26.36 -5.56
C LYS A 134 -13.33 -27.35 -4.38
N ASP A 135 -12.15 -27.86 -4.03
CA ASP A 135 -11.96 -28.82 -2.95
C ASP A 135 -11.56 -28.15 -1.62
N GLN A 136 -11.32 -26.83 -1.61
CA GLN A 136 -10.92 -26.08 -0.41
C GLN A 136 -12.16 -25.75 0.44
N LYS A 137 -12.50 -26.67 1.36
CA LYS A 137 -13.48 -26.38 2.42
C LYS A 137 -12.89 -25.33 3.36
N LEU A 138 -13.49 -24.14 3.39
CA LEU A 138 -13.24 -23.16 4.45
C LEU A 138 -13.66 -23.81 5.77
N SER A 139 -12.69 -24.05 6.65
CA SER A 139 -12.96 -24.45 8.03
C SER A 139 -13.72 -23.31 8.73
N PRO A 140 -14.81 -23.62 9.45
CA PRO A 140 -15.64 -22.63 10.13
C PRO A 140 -14.88 -21.85 11.21
#